data_AF-A0A8S3E0T4-F1
#
_entry.id   AF-A0A8S3E0T4-F1
#
_cell.length_a   1.000
_cell.length_b   1.000
_cell.length_c   1.000
_cell.angle_alpha   90.00
_cell.angle_beta   90.00
_cell.angle_gamma   90.00
#
_symmetry.space_group_name_H-M   'P 1'
#
loop_
_entity.id
_entity.type
_entity.pdbx_description
1 polymer ?
#
loop_
_entity_poly.entity_id
_entity_poly.type
_entity_poly.pdbx_seq_one_letter_code
_entity_poly.pdbx_strand_id
1 'polypeptide(L)' 'MRWFKDAKQGEVIAGGNGEGEEPNQLTWPSSLAFDRHGNLYVSNSGSARV' A
#
# COMPACT_ATOMS: atom_id res chain seq x y z
N MET A 1 -3.31 0.17 6.25
CA MET A 1 -3.55 -0.91 7.24
C MET A 1 -4.97 -1.39 7.11
N ARG A 2 -5.20 -2.70 7.23
CA ARG A 2 -6.51 -3.33 7.22
C ARG A 2 -6.89 -3.73 8.64
N TRP A 3 -8.11 -3.38 9.04
CA TRP A 3 -8.71 -3.81 10.31
C TRP A 3 -9.96 -4.61 9.99
N PHE A 4 -10.03 -5.84 10.51
CA PHE A 4 -11.29 -6.56 10.54
C PHE A 4 -12.17 -6.02 11.66
N LYS A 5 -13.49 -6.18 11.53
CA LYS A 5 -14.40 -5.88 12.64
C LYS A 5 -13.94 -6.67 13.87
N ASP A 6 -13.75 -5.97 14.98
CA ASP A 6 -13.28 -6.50 16.27
C ASP A 6 -11.79 -6.92 16.34
N ALA A 7 -10.97 -6.59 15.33
CA ALA A 7 -9.53 -6.87 15.37
C ALA A 7 -8.80 -6.06 16.45
N LYS A 8 -7.87 -6.71 17.18
CA LYS A 8 -7.00 -6.06 18.19
C LYS A 8 -5.70 -5.51 17.62
N GLN A 9 -5.34 -5.91 16.41
CA GLN A 9 -4.16 -5.46 15.68
C GLN A 9 -4.52 -5.30 14.20
N GLY A 10 -3.94 -4.29 13.56
CA GLY A 10 -4.11 -4.04 12.13
C GLY A 10 -3.05 -4.78 11.32
N GLU A 11 -3.42 -5.17 10.11
CA GLU A 11 -2.50 -5.78 9.15
C GLU A 11 -1.98 -4.71 8.18
N VAL A 12 -0.66 -4.67 7.95
CA VAL A 12 -0.08 -3.84 6.90
C VAL A 12 -0.23 -4.57 5.57
N ILE A 13 -1.17 -4.11 4.74
CA ILE A 13 -1.50 -4.73 3.44
C ILE A 13 -0.76 -4.10 2.25
N ALA A 14 -0.10 -2.96 2.46
CA ALA A 14 0.70 -2.26 1.45
C ALA A 14 1.69 -1.32 2.15
N GLY A 15 2.94 -1.30 1.69
CA GLY A 15 4.03 -0.51 2.28
C GLY A 15 4.58 -1.11 3.59
N GLY A 16 5.12 -0.25 4.46
CA GLY A 16 5.70 -0.65 5.76
C GLY A 16 7.15 -1.13 5.72
N ASN A 17 7.74 -1.26 4.53
CA ASN A 17 9.12 -1.70 4.31
C ASN A 17 10.09 -0.55 3.98
N GLY A 18 9.72 0.69 4.33
CA GLY A 18 10.49 1.88 3.98
C GLY A 18 10.50 2.19 2.48
N GLU A 19 11.33 3.15 2.09
CA GLU A 19 11.60 3.48 0.68
C GLU A 19 12.53 2.43 0.06
N GLY A 20 12.26 2.07 -1.21
CA GLY A 20 13.14 1.22 -2.02
C GLY A 20 12.44 0.68 -3.27
N GLU A 21 13.10 -0.25 -3.97
CA GLU A 21 12.73 -0.71 -5.31
C GLU A 21 11.92 -2.02 -5.30
N GLU A 22 11.75 -2.65 -4.14
CA GLU A 22 11.01 -3.90 -4.06
C GLU A 22 9.50 -3.69 -4.26
N PRO A 23 8.76 -4.67 -4.81
CA PRO A 23 7.32 -4.56 -5.07
C PRO A 23 6.46 -4.22 -3.83
N ASN A 24 6.99 -4.42 -2.64
CA ASN A 24 6.34 -4.15 -1.36
C ASN A 24 6.80 -2.83 -0.70
N GLN A 25 7.58 -2.00 -1.40
CA GLN A 25 8.04 -0.69 -0.95
C GLN A 25 7.24 0.43 -1.63
N LEU A 26 6.81 1.41 -0.83
CA LEU A 26 6.02 2.55 -1.29
C LEU A 26 6.71 3.83 -0.85
N THR A 27 7.28 4.55 -1.81
CA THR A 27 8.05 5.77 -1.56
C THR A 27 7.10 6.94 -1.31
N TRP A 28 6.23 7.28 -2.26
CA TRP A 28 5.31 8.42 -2.17
C TRP A 28 3.91 8.01 -2.65
N PRO A 29 3.19 7.16 -1.89
CA PRO A 29 1.84 6.76 -2.26
C PRO A 29 0.89 7.96 -2.23
N SER A 30 0.27 8.27 -3.36
CA SER A 30 -0.58 9.46 -3.54
C SER A 30 -2.08 9.16 -3.47
N SER A 31 -2.48 7.93 -3.80
CA SER A 31 -3.88 7.52 -3.88
C SER A 31 -3.99 6.00 -3.85
N LEU A 32 -5.15 5.50 -3.44
CA LEU A 32 -5.52 4.10 -3.38
C LEU A 32 -6.94 3.87 -3.90
N ALA A 33 -7.18 2.74 -4.55
CA ALA A 33 -8.47 2.36 -5.11
C ALA A 33 -8.70 0.85 -4.99
N PHE A 34 -9.97 0.45 -4.91
CA PHE A 34 -10.37 -0.95 -4.95
C PHE A 34 -11.11 -1.26 -6.26
N ASP A 35 -10.90 -2.46 -6.80
CA ASP A 35 -11.76 -2.98 -7.86
C ASP A 35 -12.98 -3.74 -7.30
N ARG A 36 -13.87 -4.18 -8.19
CA ARG A 36 -15.06 -5.00 -7.87
C ARG A 36 -14.76 -6.38 -7.28
N HIS A 37 -13.52 -6.86 -7.38
CA HIS A 37 -13.07 -8.14 -6.84
C HIS A 37 -12.38 -7.97 -5.47
N GLY A 38 -12.22 -6.73 -5.00
CA GLY A 38 -11.56 -6.42 -3.73
C GLY A 38 -10.04 -6.29 -3.82
N ASN A 39 -9.47 -6.23 -5.02
CA ASN A 39 -8.04 -5.97 -5.20
C ASN A 39 -7.73 -4.50 -4.86
N LEU A 40 -6.69 -4.28 -4.05
CA LEU A 40 -6.21 -2.95 -3.69
C LEU A 40 -5.13 -2.50 -4.67
N TYR A 41 -5.37 -1.36 -5.31
CA TYR A 41 -4.41 -0.67 -6.15
C TYR A 41 -3.89 0.54 -5.40
N VAL A 42 -2.56 0.70 -5.37
CA VAL A 42 -1.92 1.86 -4.75
C VAL A 42 -1.12 2.58 -5.82
N SER A 43 -1.43 3.85 -6.04
CA SER A 43 -0.61 4.73 -6.88
C SER A 43 0.61 5.18 -6.07
N ASN A 44 1.78 4.67 -6.43
CA ASN A 44 3.04 5.11 -5.88
C ASN A 44 3.63 6.19 -6.80
N SER A 45 3.62 7.44 -6.37
CA SER A 45 4.24 8.57 -7.08
C SER A 45 5.72 8.72 -6.75
N GLY A 46 6.33 7.70 -6.14
CA GLY A 46 7.75 7.64 -5.83
C GLY A 46 8.61 7.92 -7.05
N SER A 47 9.27 9.07 -7.04
CA SER A 47 10.21 9.46 -8.09
C SER A 47 11.41 8.51 -8.09
N ALA A 48 11.42 7.57 -9.03
CA ALA A 48 12.65 6.97 -9.53
C ALA A 48 12.56 6.78 -11.05
N ARG A 49 12.45 7.89 -11.79
CA ARG A 49 12.99 8.00 -13.15
C ARG A 49 13.59 9.39 -13.33
N VAL A 50 14.91 9.47 -13.13
CA VAL A 50 15.79 10.13 -14.11
C VAL A 50 16.42 9.06 -14.96
#